data_AF-A0A7J9H0Y8-F1
#
_entry.id   AF-A0A7J9H0Y8-F1
#
_cell.length_a   1.000
_cell.length_b   1.000
_cell.length_c   1.000
_cell.angle_alpha   90.00
_cell.angle_beta   90.00
_cell.angle_gamma   90.00
#
_symmetry.space_group_name_H-M   'P 1'
#
loop_
_entity.id
_entity.type
_entity.pdbx_description
1 polymer ?
#
loop_
_entity_poly.entity_id
_entity_poly.type
_entity_poly.pdbx_seq_one_letter_code
_entity_poly.pdbx_strand_id
1 'polypeptide(L)'
;MMNDYDDQITMEAQSQPSENSQILQTLALGPLSSSLSSLSSSSPTLPSNQDFHFFNNFSDFKLPIDQIAKTSDSLLESIGASAKTWGANKAINFPSNLDSIADDEAYDWLVDINDELLERFDVSIDEFHKIRKKEEETGRFIGSDPDNNGFQLVYGKKKKKINGGLVSDSVDVSVRGKEGGFSGSSGVKVKKEALATGTTGKAKVPFHIPTIRKPQEEYNILVNNSNRPFEHVWLQRSEDGQRFVHPLENLSVMDFVEKDIADIQPIKPPSMESTLFKLVEEVKDLKDLAAKLRGVEEFAVDLEHNQYRSFQGLTCLMQISTRTEDFIVDTLKLRIHVGPYLREVFKDPTKKKV
;
A
#
# COMPACT_ATOMS: atom_id res chain seq x y z
N MET A 1 6.81 54.87 50.40
CA MET A 1 7.44 53.77 49.66
C MET A 1 6.77 52.49 50.10
N MET A 2 5.84 51.99 49.30
CA MET A 2 5.25 50.65 49.43
C MET A 2 4.81 50.26 48.02
N ASN A 3 5.28 49.11 47.55
CA ASN A 3 4.77 48.41 46.37
C ASN A 3 3.37 47.88 46.68
N ASP A 4 2.50 47.77 45.68
CA ASP A 4 1.68 46.57 45.45
C ASP A 4 1.09 46.54 44.03
N TYR A 5 0.89 45.30 43.58
CA TYR A 5 0.51 44.72 42.28
C TYR A 5 -0.87 45.21 41.74
N ASP A 6 -1.05 45.49 40.45
CA ASP A 6 -1.22 44.60 39.28
C ASP A 6 -2.69 44.15 39.11
N ASP A 7 -3.34 44.64 38.04
CA ASP A 7 -4.52 44.03 37.41
C ASP A 7 -4.80 44.76 36.08
N GLN A 8 -4.27 44.23 34.97
CA GLN A 8 -4.72 44.60 33.63
C GLN A 8 -5.19 43.36 32.88
N ILE A 9 -6.51 43.23 32.84
CA ILE A 9 -7.29 42.27 32.06
C ILE A 9 -6.85 42.37 30.59
N THR A 10 -6.16 41.34 30.09
CA THR A 10 -5.83 41.23 28.67
C THR A 10 -7.01 40.61 27.95
N MET A 11 -7.68 41.39 27.09
CA MET A 11 -8.76 40.90 26.23
C MET A 11 -8.22 39.86 25.25
N GLU A 12 -8.93 38.74 25.13
CA GLU A 12 -8.69 37.71 24.12
C GLU A 12 -8.76 38.32 22.72
N ALA A 13 -7.60 38.42 22.06
CA ALA A 13 -7.53 38.75 20.64
C ALA A 13 -8.08 37.57 19.84
N GLN A 14 -9.23 37.77 19.17
CA GLN A 14 -9.75 36.85 18.16
C GLN A 14 -8.72 36.74 17.04
N SER A 15 -8.09 35.56 16.92
CA SER A 15 -7.09 35.28 15.91
C SER A 15 -7.73 35.23 14.52
N GLN A 16 -7.20 36.03 13.60
CA GLN A 16 -7.57 36.00 12.19
C GLN A 16 -6.99 34.72 11.55
N PRO A 17 -7.76 33.97 10.74
CA PRO A 17 -7.28 32.74 10.11
C PRO A 17 -6.12 33.03 9.14
N SER A 18 -5.14 32.13 9.05
CA SER A 18 -3.99 32.26 8.14
C SER A 18 -4.43 32.40 6.67
N GLU A 19 -3.63 33.08 5.84
CA GLU A 19 -3.93 33.35 4.43
C GLU A 19 -4.30 32.07 3.63
N ASN A 20 -3.60 30.95 3.90
CA ASN A 20 -3.92 29.65 3.30
C ASN A 20 -5.26 29.06 3.78
N SER A 21 -5.61 29.26 5.06
CA SER A 21 -6.91 28.85 5.61
C SER A 21 -8.05 29.68 5.01
N GLN A 22 -7.82 30.98 4.82
CA GLN A 22 -8.77 31.87 4.16
C GLN A 22 -8.98 31.50 2.69
N ILE A 23 -7.92 31.15 1.95
CA ILE A 23 -8.00 30.68 0.56
C ILE A 23 -8.81 29.37 0.49
N LEU A 24 -8.55 28.40 1.38
CA LEU A 24 -9.28 27.13 1.43
C LEU A 24 -10.75 27.32 1.79
N GLN A 25 -11.07 28.19 2.75
CA GLN A 25 -12.46 28.52 3.09
C GLN A 25 -13.16 29.23 1.93
N THR A 26 -12.47 30.13 1.24
CA THR A 26 -12.99 30.83 0.06
C THR A 26 -13.23 29.86 -1.10
N LEU A 27 -12.40 28.82 -1.26
CA LEU A 27 -12.64 27.76 -2.24
C LEU A 27 -13.84 26.88 -1.87
N ALA A 28 -13.93 26.46 -0.61
CA ALA A 28 -14.98 25.56 -0.13
C ALA A 28 -16.38 26.20 -0.12
N LEU A 29 -16.45 27.50 0.23
CA LEU A 29 -17.70 28.26 0.34
C LEU A 29 -17.92 29.21 -0.86
N GLY A 30 -17.01 29.21 -1.83
CA GLY A 30 -17.01 30.17 -2.93
C GLY A 30 -17.87 29.79 -4.13
N PRO A 31 -17.78 30.61 -5.20
CA PRO A 31 -18.56 30.44 -6.43
C PRO A 31 -18.37 29.08 -7.12
N LEU A 32 -17.23 28.42 -6.91
CA LEU A 32 -16.97 27.10 -7.48
C LEU A 32 -17.90 26.02 -6.90
N SER A 33 -18.06 26.00 -5.58
CA SER A 33 -18.90 25.02 -4.88
C SER A 33 -20.38 25.18 -5.25
N SER A 34 -20.87 26.41 -5.36
CA SER A 34 -22.24 26.69 -5.80
C SER A 34 -22.46 26.36 -7.28
N SER A 35 -21.47 26.62 -8.14
CA SER A 35 -21.52 26.26 -9.57
C SER A 35 -21.54 24.75 -9.76
N LEU A 36 -20.70 23.99 -9.03
CA LEU A 36 -20.68 22.53 -9.06
C LEU A 36 -21.99 21.92 -8.56
N SER A 37 -22.56 22.49 -7.49
CA SER A 37 -23.86 22.06 -6.97
C SER A 37 -24.98 22.30 -7.99
N SER A 38 -24.96 23.47 -8.66
CA SER A 38 -25.92 23.80 -9.71
C SER A 38 -25.81 22.83 -10.89
N LEU A 39 -24.59 22.55 -11.37
CA LEU A 39 -24.32 21.61 -12.45
C LEU A 39 -24.76 20.17 -12.09
N SER A 40 -24.45 19.72 -10.87
CA SER A 40 -24.86 18.41 -10.38
C SER A 40 -26.39 18.27 -10.33
N SER A 41 -27.10 19.34 -9.93
CA SER A 41 -28.57 19.35 -9.91
C SER A 41 -29.22 19.42 -11.30
N SER A 42 -28.54 19.98 -12.30
CA SER A 42 -29.06 20.07 -13.68
C SER A 42 -28.71 18.84 -14.52
N SER A 43 -27.65 18.10 -14.22
CA SER A 43 -27.25 16.90 -14.96
C SER A 43 -28.37 15.85 -15.14
N PRO A 44 -29.18 15.50 -14.11
CA PRO A 44 -30.27 14.53 -14.24
C PRO A 44 -31.44 14.98 -15.13
N THR A 45 -31.47 16.26 -15.54
CA THR A 45 -32.52 16.79 -16.42
C THR A 45 -32.30 16.44 -17.88
N LEU A 46 -31.12 15.92 -18.24
CA LEU A 46 -30.85 15.42 -19.57
C LEU A 46 -31.58 14.09 -19.79
N PRO A 47 -32.31 13.93 -20.92
CA PRO A 47 -32.94 12.66 -21.24
C PRO A 47 -31.86 11.59 -21.45
N SER A 48 -32.18 10.34 -21.12
CA SER A 48 -31.26 9.20 -21.24
C SER A 48 -31.87 8.09 -22.10
N ASN A 49 -31.05 7.16 -22.58
CA ASN A 49 -31.47 5.98 -23.33
C ASN A 49 -32.37 6.34 -24.54
N GLN A 50 -33.55 5.74 -24.63
CA GLN A 50 -34.47 5.88 -25.77
C GLN A 50 -34.90 7.33 -26.01
N ASP A 51 -35.15 8.09 -24.93
CA ASP A 51 -35.56 9.49 -25.03
C ASP A 51 -34.43 10.35 -25.60
N PHE A 52 -33.18 10.11 -25.16
CA PHE A 52 -32.02 10.78 -25.72
C PHE A 52 -31.91 10.53 -27.23
N HIS A 53 -31.96 9.26 -27.65
CA HIS A 53 -31.87 8.91 -29.07
C HIS A 53 -33.01 9.50 -29.90
N PHE A 54 -34.22 9.55 -29.35
CA PHE A 54 -35.36 10.18 -29.99
C PHE A 54 -35.15 11.69 -30.19
N PHE A 55 -34.80 12.42 -29.12
CA PHE A 55 -34.61 13.86 -29.18
C PHE A 55 -33.37 14.27 -29.98
N ASN A 56 -32.34 13.44 -30.04
CA ASN A 56 -31.12 13.70 -30.81
C ASN A 56 -31.33 13.72 -32.34
N ASN A 57 -32.51 13.34 -32.82
CA ASN A 57 -32.89 13.51 -34.23
C ASN A 57 -33.26 14.96 -34.59
N PHE A 58 -33.56 15.80 -33.59
CA PHE A 58 -33.94 17.19 -33.79
C PHE A 58 -32.73 18.10 -33.61
N SER A 59 -32.48 18.99 -34.57
CA SER A 59 -31.35 19.94 -34.53
C SER A 59 -31.38 20.82 -33.28
N ASP A 60 -32.58 21.20 -32.84
CA ASP A 60 -32.79 22.10 -31.69
C ASP A 60 -32.34 21.47 -30.37
N PHE A 61 -32.32 20.15 -30.28
CA PHE A 61 -31.79 19.41 -29.13
C PHE A 61 -30.34 18.98 -29.36
N LYS A 62 -30.02 18.47 -30.56
CA LYS A 62 -28.69 17.98 -30.91
C LYS A 62 -27.61 19.06 -30.80
N LEU A 63 -27.85 20.25 -31.34
CA LEU A 63 -26.83 21.31 -31.38
C LEU A 63 -26.38 21.77 -29.98
N PRO A 64 -27.27 22.06 -29.02
CA PRO A 64 -26.86 22.35 -27.65
C PRO A 64 -26.15 21.18 -26.96
N ILE A 65 -26.59 19.94 -27.18
CA ILE A 65 -25.95 18.76 -26.58
C ILE A 65 -24.53 18.57 -27.10
N ASP A 66 -24.31 18.70 -28.41
CA ASP A 66 -22.98 18.64 -29.03
C ASP A 66 -22.05 19.74 -28.47
N GLN A 67 -22.59 20.93 -28.19
CA GLN A 67 -21.84 22.02 -27.57
C GLN A 67 -21.47 21.71 -26.11
N ILE A 68 -22.40 21.16 -25.34
CA ILE A 68 -22.16 20.73 -23.96
C ILE A 68 -21.09 19.64 -23.93
N ALA A 69 -21.19 18.62 -24.79
CA ALA A 69 -20.21 17.54 -24.89
C ALA A 69 -18.81 18.08 -25.18
N LYS A 70 -18.65 18.91 -26.23
CA LYS A 70 -17.36 19.52 -26.57
C LYS A 70 -16.77 20.36 -25.44
N THR A 71 -17.62 21.07 -24.70
CA THR A 71 -17.17 21.89 -23.57
C THR A 71 -16.71 20.99 -22.42
N SER A 72 -17.45 19.93 -22.11
CA SER A 72 -17.09 18.94 -21.11
C SER A 72 -15.77 18.24 -21.46
N ASP A 73 -15.59 17.80 -22.71
CA ASP A 73 -14.37 17.14 -23.17
C ASP A 73 -13.15 18.06 -23.01
N SER A 74 -13.26 19.32 -23.43
CA SER A 74 -12.19 20.30 -23.28
C SER A 74 -11.81 20.56 -21.81
N LEU A 75 -12.79 20.55 -20.91
CA LEU A 75 -12.54 20.68 -19.47
C LEU A 75 -11.80 19.45 -18.91
N LEU A 76 -12.23 18.25 -19.29
CA LEU A 76 -11.61 17.00 -18.84
C LEU A 76 -10.18 16.86 -19.40
N GLU A 77 -9.95 17.23 -20.66
CA GLU A 77 -8.62 17.35 -21.25
C GLU A 77 -7.74 18.33 -20.46
N SER A 78 -8.26 19.52 -20.12
CA SER A 78 -7.51 20.51 -19.34
C SER A 78 -7.19 20.02 -17.93
N ILE A 79 -8.08 19.26 -17.29
CA ILE A 79 -7.84 18.66 -15.98
C ILE A 79 -6.71 17.64 -16.09
N GLY A 80 -6.80 16.72 -17.05
CA GLY A 80 -5.80 15.66 -17.27
C GLY A 80 -4.42 16.17 -17.67
N ALA A 81 -4.36 17.22 -18.48
CA ALA A 81 -3.11 17.84 -18.93
C ALA A 81 -2.46 18.79 -17.91
N SER A 82 -3.08 19.02 -16.75
CA SER A 82 -2.57 19.97 -15.75
C SER A 82 -1.24 19.51 -15.15
N ALA A 83 -0.12 19.97 -15.73
CA ALA A 83 1.23 19.70 -15.22
C ALA A 83 1.46 20.27 -13.81
N LYS A 84 0.70 21.28 -13.38
CA LYS A 84 0.72 21.79 -12.01
C LYS A 84 0.09 20.80 -11.04
N THR A 85 -0.98 20.14 -11.46
CA THR A 85 -1.69 19.15 -10.64
C THR A 85 -0.95 17.83 -10.65
N TRP A 86 -0.48 17.34 -11.79
CA TRP A 86 0.07 15.98 -11.93
C TRP A 86 1.60 15.93 -12.01
N GLY A 87 2.27 17.04 -12.29
CA GLY A 87 3.71 17.10 -12.51
C GLY A 87 4.08 17.02 -13.99
N ALA A 88 5.25 17.56 -14.34
CA ALA A 88 5.65 17.85 -15.74
C ALA A 88 5.62 16.65 -16.71
N ASN A 89 5.66 15.41 -16.21
CA ASN A 89 5.71 14.18 -17.03
C ASN A 89 4.60 13.17 -16.69
N LYS A 90 3.53 13.60 -16.00
CA LYS A 90 2.40 12.74 -15.60
C LYS A 90 1.06 13.27 -16.13
N ALA A 91 1.03 13.84 -17.33
CA ALA A 91 -0.25 14.20 -17.93
C ALA A 91 -1.09 12.93 -18.14
N ILE A 92 -2.31 12.92 -17.61
CA ILE A 92 -3.26 11.81 -17.77
C ILE A 92 -4.24 12.27 -18.84
N ASN A 93 -3.93 11.97 -20.11
CA ASN A 93 -4.64 12.55 -21.25
C ASN A 93 -6.05 11.99 -21.37
N PHE A 94 -7.04 12.87 -21.51
CA PHE A 94 -8.42 12.45 -21.78
C PHE A 94 -8.50 11.81 -23.17
N PRO A 95 -9.22 10.68 -23.36
CA PRO A 95 -9.33 10.01 -24.64
C PRO A 95 -9.96 10.90 -25.72
N SER A 96 -9.44 10.82 -26.95
CA SER A 96 -9.99 11.54 -28.10
C SER A 96 -11.01 10.67 -28.86
N ASN A 97 -12.13 11.25 -29.32
CA ASN A 97 -13.19 10.58 -30.09
C ASN A 97 -13.95 9.44 -29.37
N LEU A 98 -14.76 9.84 -28.37
CA LEU A 98 -15.69 8.96 -27.65
C LEU A 98 -16.71 8.25 -28.56
N ASP A 99 -16.94 8.74 -29.78
CA ASP A 99 -17.90 8.18 -30.75
C ASP A 99 -17.45 6.84 -31.39
N SER A 100 -16.18 6.44 -31.24
CA SER A 100 -15.62 5.27 -31.93
C SER A 100 -14.93 4.24 -31.03
N ILE A 101 -14.98 4.43 -29.72
CA ILE A 101 -14.24 3.64 -28.76
C ILE A 101 -15.20 3.18 -27.66
N ALA A 102 -15.08 1.94 -27.23
CA ALA A 102 -15.92 1.37 -26.18
C ALA A 102 -15.91 2.27 -24.93
N ASP A 103 -17.05 2.35 -24.23
CA ASP A 103 -17.28 3.10 -22.96
C ASP A 103 -16.17 2.89 -21.89
N ASP A 104 -15.32 1.88 -22.07
CA ASP A 104 -14.26 1.45 -21.18
C ASP A 104 -13.08 2.46 -21.09
N GLU A 105 -12.67 3.15 -22.18
CA GLU A 105 -11.47 4.02 -22.13
C GLU A 105 -11.67 5.31 -21.31
N ALA A 106 -12.85 5.93 -21.39
CA ALA A 106 -13.16 7.11 -20.57
C ALA A 106 -13.31 6.73 -19.09
N TYR A 107 -13.79 5.53 -18.82
CA TYR A 107 -13.86 4.98 -17.47
C TYR A 107 -12.45 4.70 -16.92
N ASP A 108 -11.58 4.07 -17.70
CA ASP A 108 -10.18 3.82 -17.32
C ASP A 108 -9.45 5.13 -17.03
N TRP A 109 -9.62 6.16 -17.88
CA TRP A 109 -9.07 7.49 -17.61
C TRP A 109 -9.56 8.08 -16.28
N LEU A 110 -10.85 7.94 -15.97
CA LEU A 110 -11.42 8.42 -14.71
C LEU A 110 -10.86 7.67 -13.51
N VAL A 111 -10.65 6.36 -13.64
CA VAL A 111 -10.01 5.53 -12.59
C VAL A 111 -8.58 6.01 -12.35
N ASP A 112 -7.79 6.19 -13.40
CA ASP A 112 -6.39 6.65 -13.31
C ASP A 112 -6.27 8.02 -12.63
N ILE A 113 -7.15 8.98 -12.99
CA ILE A 113 -7.21 10.30 -12.36
C ILE A 113 -7.52 10.20 -10.87
N ASN A 114 -8.51 9.39 -10.50
CA ASN A 114 -8.91 9.23 -9.11
C ASN A 114 -7.82 8.56 -8.28
N ASP A 115 -7.15 7.54 -8.83
CA ASP A 115 -6.08 6.83 -8.14
C ASP A 115 -4.88 7.74 -7.87
N GLU A 116 -4.42 8.53 -8.85
CA GLU A 116 -3.32 9.49 -8.65
C GLU A 116 -3.70 10.61 -7.65
N LEU A 117 -4.97 11.07 -7.67
CA LEU A 117 -5.45 12.07 -6.72
C LEU A 117 -5.48 11.52 -5.28
N LEU A 118 -5.99 10.30 -5.10
CA LEU A 118 -6.07 9.65 -3.80
C LEU A 118 -4.68 9.27 -3.26
N GLU A 119 -3.76 8.82 -4.12
CA GLU A 119 -2.38 8.53 -3.71
C GLU A 119 -1.69 9.79 -3.16
N ARG A 120 -1.90 10.95 -3.80
CA ARG A 120 -1.35 12.22 -3.30
C ARG A 120 -1.96 12.67 -1.99
N PHE A 121 -3.26 12.47 -1.84
CA PHE A 121 -3.94 12.74 -0.59
C PHE A 121 -3.36 11.86 0.53
N ASP A 122 -3.16 10.58 0.27
CA ASP A 122 -2.56 9.63 1.22
C ASP A 122 -1.10 10.01 1.56
N VAL A 123 -0.29 10.41 0.59
CA VAL A 123 1.07 10.91 0.86
C VAL A 123 1.04 12.15 1.75
N SER A 124 0.10 13.06 1.48
CA SER A 124 -0.05 14.31 2.25
C SER A 124 -0.54 14.04 3.68
N ILE A 125 -1.45 13.09 3.88
CA ILE A 125 -1.95 12.72 5.21
C ILE A 125 -0.89 11.99 6.04
N ASP A 126 -0.09 11.13 5.40
CA ASP A 126 1.04 10.46 6.05
C ASP A 126 2.12 11.45 6.49
N GLU A 127 2.44 12.44 5.66
CA GLU A 127 3.35 13.53 6.01
C GLU A 127 2.82 14.32 7.21
N PHE A 128 1.52 14.70 7.18
CA PHE A 128 0.86 15.36 8.30
C PHE A 128 0.95 14.55 9.60
N HIS A 129 0.65 13.25 9.55
CA HIS A 129 0.77 12.37 10.71
C HIS A 129 2.20 12.24 11.23
N LYS A 130 3.19 12.20 10.34
CA LYS A 130 4.61 12.16 10.71
C LYS A 130 5.05 13.44 11.42
N ILE A 131 4.61 14.61 10.96
CA ILE A 131 4.87 15.90 11.60
C ILE A 131 4.25 15.91 12.99
N ARG A 132 2.95 15.57 13.09
CA ARG A 132 2.21 15.49 14.36
C ARG A 132 2.88 14.57 15.38
N LYS A 133 3.30 13.37 14.96
CA LYS A 133 3.98 12.42 15.86
C LYS A 133 5.32 12.97 16.38
N LYS A 134 6.09 13.66 15.54
CA LYS A 134 7.34 14.31 15.96
C LYS A 134 7.09 15.43 16.96
N GLU A 135 6.04 16.24 16.77
CA GLU A 135 5.65 17.29 17.72
C GLU A 135 5.23 16.73 19.08
N GLU A 136 4.48 15.62 19.08
CA GLU A 136 4.05 14.93 20.30
C GLU A 136 5.22 14.28 21.05
N GLU A 137 6.20 13.72 20.34
CA GLU A 137 7.39 13.07 20.92
C GLU A 137 8.43 14.07 21.45
N THR A 138 8.61 15.22 20.79
CA THR A 138 9.62 16.22 21.20
C THR A 138 9.12 17.17 22.29
N GLY A 139 7.81 17.19 22.59
CA GLY A 139 7.21 18.12 23.56
C GLY A 139 7.45 19.60 23.22
N ARG A 140 7.96 19.88 22.02
CA ARG A 140 8.19 21.21 21.47
C ARG A 140 7.40 21.33 20.18
N PHE A 141 6.64 22.41 20.13
CA PHE A 141 6.08 22.97 18.92
C PHE A 141 7.25 23.28 17.97
N ILE A 142 7.39 22.50 16.89
CA ILE A 142 8.26 22.86 15.74
C ILE A 142 7.35 23.43 14.65
N GLY A 143 6.54 24.41 15.05
CA GLY A 143 6.01 25.43 14.17
C GLY A 143 6.57 26.74 14.69
N SER A 144 7.43 27.41 13.94
CA SER A 144 7.66 28.83 14.20
C SER A 144 6.46 29.60 13.66
N ASP A 145 5.27 29.41 14.24
CA ASP A 145 4.14 30.33 14.05
C ASP A 145 3.02 30.04 15.08
N PRO A 146 2.78 30.91 16.07
CA PRO A 146 1.67 30.78 17.01
C PRO A 146 0.28 30.93 16.35
N ASP A 147 0.20 31.25 15.05
CA ASP A 147 -1.04 31.52 14.33
C ASP A 147 -1.59 30.33 13.51
N ASN A 148 -0.94 29.15 13.54
CA ASN A 148 -1.40 27.98 12.79
C ASN A 148 -2.31 27.06 13.62
N ASN A 149 -3.53 27.54 13.91
CA ASN A 149 -4.59 26.73 14.53
C ASN A 149 -5.21 25.75 13.53
N GLY A 150 -4.54 24.61 13.32
CA GLY A 150 -5.11 23.40 12.75
C GLY A 150 -5.55 22.41 13.85
N PHE A 151 -6.80 22.57 14.31
CA PHE A 151 -7.62 21.65 15.13
C PHE A 151 -6.97 20.94 16.34
N GLN A 152 -7.39 21.36 17.53
CA GLN A 152 -6.98 20.82 18.83
C GLN A 152 -8.11 20.04 19.53
N LEU A 153 -7.81 18.81 19.98
CA LEU A 153 -8.23 18.34 21.31
C LEU A 153 -7.28 17.26 21.85
N VAL A 154 -6.87 17.46 23.10
CA VAL A 154 -5.79 16.76 23.83
C VAL A 154 -6.39 15.73 24.79
N TYR A 155 -5.88 14.48 24.86
CA TYR A 155 -5.83 13.66 26.10
C TYR A 155 -4.74 12.56 25.96
N GLY A 156 -3.90 12.24 26.95
CA GLY A 156 -3.83 12.70 28.33
C GLY A 156 -2.54 12.26 29.05
N LYS A 157 -2.16 13.02 30.06
CA LYS A 157 -1.08 12.70 31.00
C LYS A 157 -1.46 11.47 31.83
N LYS A 158 -0.73 10.36 31.69
CA LYS A 158 -0.79 9.24 32.64
C LYS A 158 -0.12 9.66 33.95
N LYS A 159 -0.93 9.87 35.00
CA LYS A 159 -0.44 10.07 36.37
C LYS A 159 0.24 8.80 36.88
N LYS A 160 1.39 9.04 37.51
CA LYS A 160 2.29 8.11 38.20
C LYS A 160 1.59 7.36 39.33
N LYS A 161 1.76 6.04 39.36
CA LYS A 161 1.43 5.14 40.47
C LYS A 161 2.28 5.52 41.69
N ILE A 162 1.66 5.84 42.82
CA ILE A 162 2.31 5.81 44.13
C ILE A 162 1.38 5.03 45.07
N ASN A 163 1.97 4.01 45.70
CA ASN A 163 1.40 3.14 46.72
C ASN A 163 1.26 3.86 48.07
N GLY A 164 0.34 3.34 48.90
CA GLY A 164 0.15 3.67 50.31
C GLY A 164 -1.31 4.08 50.53
N GLY A 165 -2.17 3.40 51.27
CA GLY A 165 -1.93 2.55 52.44
C GLY A 165 -2.75 3.14 53.58
N LEU A 166 -3.77 2.38 54.00
CA LEU A 166 -4.34 2.33 55.35
C LEU A 166 -5.35 3.41 55.85
N VAL A 167 -6.51 2.86 56.25
CA VAL A 167 -7.41 3.14 57.41
C VAL A 167 -8.50 4.21 57.34
N SER A 168 -9.68 3.76 57.82
CA SER A 168 -10.75 4.46 58.52
C SER A 168 -11.78 5.18 57.66
N ASP A 169 -13.09 5.12 57.94
CA ASP A 169 -13.92 4.31 58.82
C ASP A 169 -15.38 4.67 58.46
N SER A 170 -16.33 3.79 58.82
CA SER A 170 -17.73 4.03 59.25
C SER A 170 -18.51 5.23 58.64
N VAL A 171 -19.69 5.11 58.03
CA VAL A 171 -21.03 4.62 58.44
C VAL A 171 -21.93 4.89 57.20
N ASP A 172 -23.08 4.30 56.88
CA ASP A 172 -24.22 3.73 57.60
C ASP A 172 -25.01 2.93 56.52
N VAL A 173 -25.25 1.62 56.64
CA VAL A 173 -26.51 1.00 57.14
C VAL A 173 -27.70 1.32 56.21
N SER A 174 -28.47 0.39 55.64
CA SER A 174 -28.95 -0.91 56.11
C SER A 174 -29.60 -1.67 54.93
N VAL A 175 -29.33 -2.98 54.78
CA VAL A 175 -30.25 -4.11 55.10
C VAL A 175 -31.29 -4.38 54.00
N ARG A 176 -31.46 -5.56 53.40
CA ARG A 176 -31.55 -6.98 53.84
C ARG A 176 -31.61 -7.79 52.51
N GLY A 177 -31.20 -9.03 52.34
CA GLY A 177 -30.61 -10.08 53.17
C GLY A 177 -30.80 -11.42 52.42
N LYS A 178 -29.80 -12.33 52.54
CA LYS A 178 -29.86 -13.82 52.45
C LYS A 178 -30.41 -14.44 51.14
N GLU A 179 -29.96 -15.57 50.61
CA GLU A 179 -29.05 -16.69 50.93
C GLU A 179 -28.75 -17.32 49.54
N GLY A 180 -27.52 -17.68 49.16
CA GLY A 180 -26.91 -18.98 49.45
C GLY A 180 -26.70 -19.79 48.15
N GLY A 181 -25.56 -20.48 48.02
CA GLY A 181 -25.45 -21.71 47.20
C GLY A 181 -24.77 -21.64 45.83
N PHE A 182 -23.44 -21.78 45.83
CA PHE A 182 -22.57 -22.64 45.01
C PHE A 182 -22.87 -23.05 43.55
N SER A 183 -21.76 -23.09 42.79
CA SER A 183 -21.50 -23.79 41.51
C SER A 183 -22.13 -23.11 40.29
N GLY A 184 -21.43 -22.74 39.21
CA GLY A 184 -20.20 -23.25 38.65
C GLY A 184 -20.44 -23.41 37.15
N SER A 185 -19.58 -22.77 36.33
CA SER A 185 -19.45 -22.94 34.87
C SER A 185 -20.39 -22.16 33.93
N SER A 186 -19.78 -21.16 33.29
CA SER A 186 -19.75 -20.85 31.85
C SER A 186 -21.06 -20.87 31.04
N GLY A 187 -21.52 -19.66 30.70
CA GLY A 187 -22.52 -19.42 29.67
C GLY A 187 -22.64 -17.92 29.42
N VAL A 188 -21.74 -17.32 28.64
CA VAL A 188 -21.83 -15.90 28.29
C VAL A 188 -22.94 -15.72 27.25
N LYS A 189 -24.01 -15.09 27.70
CA LYS A 189 -25.18 -14.66 26.93
C LYS A 189 -24.80 -13.53 25.97
N VAL A 190 -25.20 -13.69 24.72
CA VAL A 190 -25.21 -12.65 23.68
C VAL A 190 -26.31 -11.63 24.02
N LYS A 191 -25.97 -10.34 24.11
CA LYS A 191 -26.94 -9.24 24.15
C LYS A 191 -27.25 -8.78 22.72
N LYS A 192 -28.48 -9.04 22.29
CA LYS A 192 -29.30 -8.15 21.43
C LYS A 192 -29.60 -6.87 22.22
N GLU A 193 -29.78 -5.67 21.71
CA GLU A 193 -30.07 -5.05 20.40
C GLU A 193 -29.54 -3.59 20.51
N ALA A 194 -29.17 -2.91 19.43
CA ALA A 194 -30.12 -2.01 18.76
C ALA A 194 -29.73 -1.74 17.31
N LEU A 195 -30.75 -1.84 16.46
CA LEU A 195 -30.78 -1.64 15.03
C LEU A 195 -30.70 -0.13 14.72
N ALA A 196 -29.72 0.29 13.93
CA ALA A 196 -29.77 1.54 13.18
C ALA A 196 -29.48 1.22 11.71
N THR A 197 -30.43 1.60 10.87
CA THR A 197 -30.62 1.29 9.46
C THR A 197 -29.62 2.04 8.58
N GLY A 198 -29.01 1.35 7.60
CA GLY A 198 -28.43 2.01 6.41
C GLY A 198 -27.09 1.46 5.92
N THR A 199 -27.09 0.91 4.71
CA THR A 199 -25.95 0.47 3.87
C THR A 199 -25.17 -0.76 4.34
N THR A 200 -25.53 -1.93 3.80
CA THR A 200 -24.65 -3.09 3.71
C THR A 200 -23.56 -2.84 2.66
N GLY A 201 -22.61 -1.96 2.98
CA GLY A 201 -21.28 -2.02 2.37
C GLY A 201 -20.61 -3.26 2.92
N LYS A 202 -20.31 -4.26 2.08
CA LYS A 202 -19.43 -5.37 2.48
C LYS A 202 -18.20 -4.75 3.12
N ALA A 203 -17.89 -5.10 4.37
CA ALA A 203 -16.66 -4.64 5.00
C ALA A 203 -15.52 -4.99 4.06
N LYS A 204 -14.88 -3.98 3.45
CA LYS A 204 -13.68 -4.17 2.64
C LYS A 204 -12.63 -4.69 3.60
N VAL A 205 -12.48 -6.02 3.67
CA VAL A 205 -11.34 -6.64 4.34
C VAL A 205 -10.13 -6.05 3.65
N PRO A 206 -9.26 -5.31 4.36
CA PRO A 206 -8.05 -4.78 3.75
C PRO A 206 -7.29 -5.93 3.10
N PHE A 207 -6.99 -5.83 1.80
CA PHE A 207 -6.23 -6.84 1.07
C PHE A 207 -4.79 -7.00 1.60
N HIS A 208 -4.36 -6.08 2.45
CA HIS A 208 -3.13 -6.19 3.22
C HIS A 208 -3.41 -5.91 4.69
N ILE A 209 -2.72 -6.62 5.58
CA ILE A 209 -2.76 -6.36 7.02
C ILE A 209 -1.83 -5.17 7.29
N PRO A 210 -2.33 -3.98 7.71
CA PRO A 210 -1.51 -2.77 7.87
C PRO A 210 -0.40 -2.90 8.93
N THR A 211 -0.52 -3.87 9.84
CA THR A 211 0.50 -4.15 10.85
C THR A 211 1.70 -4.93 10.31
N ILE A 212 1.60 -5.54 9.12
CA ILE A 212 2.70 -6.27 8.49
C ILE A 212 3.56 -5.27 7.73
N ARG A 213 4.79 -5.05 8.23
CA ARG A 213 5.77 -4.17 7.59
C ARG A 213 6.11 -4.61 6.17
N LYS A 214 6.53 -3.67 5.33
CA LYS A 214 7.04 -3.98 3.99
C LYS A 214 8.44 -4.61 4.13
N PRO A 215 8.69 -5.80 3.54
CA PRO A 215 10.02 -6.42 3.59
C PRO A 215 11.12 -5.54 3.00
N GLN A 216 10.79 -4.67 2.04
CA GLN A 216 11.72 -3.71 1.47
C GLN A 216 12.28 -2.74 2.51
N GLU A 217 11.46 -2.33 3.48
CA GLU A 217 11.87 -1.43 4.56
C GLU A 217 12.59 -2.21 5.66
N GLU A 218 12.10 -3.39 6.02
CA GLU A 218 12.68 -4.21 7.09
C GLU A 218 14.10 -4.69 6.76
N TYR A 219 14.31 -5.18 5.53
CA TYR A 219 15.59 -5.71 5.07
C TYR A 219 16.40 -4.72 4.23
N ASN A 220 15.96 -3.44 4.16
CA ASN A 220 16.59 -2.38 3.37
C ASN A 220 16.83 -2.79 1.90
N ILE A 221 15.85 -3.43 1.27
CA ILE A 221 15.92 -3.85 -0.13
C ILE A 221 15.72 -2.62 -1.00
N LEU A 222 16.82 -2.11 -1.56
CA LEU A 222 16.80 -0.97 -2.48
C LEU A 222 16.34 -1.42 -3.87
N VAL A 223 15.28 -0.79 -4.38
CA VAL A 223 14.70 -1.08 -5.70
C VAL A 223 14.69 0.19 -6.52
N ASN A 224 15.23 0.14 -7.73
CA ASN A 224 15.14 1.23 -8.70
C ASN A 224 13.99 0.98 -9.68
N ASN A 225 12.87 1.66 -9.49
CA ASN A 225 11.68 1.57 -10.37
C ASN A 225 11.71 2.56 -11.54
N SER A 226 12.83 3.24 -11.80
CA SER A 226 12.95 4.09 -12.98
C SER A 226 12.80 3.26 -14.24
N ASN A 227 12.11 3.79 -15.26
CA ASN A 227 11.99 3.15 -16.57
C ASN A 227 13.32 3.24 -17.35
N ARG A 228 14.30 2.42 -16.96
CA ARG A 228 15.64 2.32 -17.55
C ARG A 228 15.93 0.84 -17.85
N PRO A 229 16.77 0.52 -18.84
CA PRO A 229 17.21 -0.85 -19.06
C PRO A 229 17.77 -1.48 -17.79
N PHE A 230 17.49 -2.76 -17.58
CA PHE A 230 17.98 -3.49 -16.41
C PHE A 230 19.51 -3.56 -16.41
N GLU A 231 20.10 -3.16 -15.28
CA GLU A 231 21.55 -3.24 -15.05
C GLU A 231 21.85 -4.24 -13.94
N HIS A 232 22.69 -5.22 -14.24
CA HIS A 232 23.05 -6.25 -13.28
C HIS A 232 24.57 -6.31 -13.07
N VAL A 233 24.98 -6.12 -11.81
CA VAL A 233 26.39 -5.98 -11.38
C VAL A 233 27.30 -7.14 -11.78
N TRP A 234 26.74 -8.34 -12.00
CA TRP A 234 27.55 -9.52 -12.33
C TRP A 234 27.44 -10.00 -13.78
N LEU A 235 26.65 -9.33 -14.65
CA LEU A 235 26.57 -9.73 -16.06
C LEU A 235 27.76 -9.19 -16.85
N GLN A 236 28.31 -10.01 -17.74
CA GLN A 236 29.34 -9.57 -18.68
C GLN A 236 28.74 -8.64 -19.72
N ARG A 237 29.53 -7.68 -20.20
CA ARG A 237 29.17 -6.84 -21.35
C ARG A 237 29.65 -7.49 -22.64
N SER A 238 28.96 -7.20 -23.73
CA SER A 238 29.39 -7.56 -25.08
C SER A 238 30.73 -6.91 -25.43
N GLU A 239 31.41 -7.42 -26.46
CA GLU A 239 32.72 -6.91 -26.90
C GLU A 239 32.67 -5.42 -27.31
N ASP A 240 31.53 -4.97 -27.84
CA ASP A 240 31.26 -3.57 -28.19
C ASP A 240 30.85 -2.70 -26.98
N GLY A 241 30.69 -3.31 -25.79
CA GLY A 241 30.28 -2.65 -24.55
C GLY A 241 28.83 -2.18 -24.49
N GLN A 242 28.04 -2.39 -25.55
CA GLN A 242 26.72 -1.77 -25.72
C GLN A 242 25.61 -2.47 -24.92
N ARG A 243 25.71 -3.79 -24.70
CA ARG A 243 24.69 -4.56 -23.99
C ARG A 243 25.28 -5.54 -22.98
N PHE A 244 24.45 -5.99 -22.04
CA PHE A 244 24.77 -7.16 -21.24
C PHE A 244 24.55 -8.44 -22.04
N VAL A 245 25.43 -9.41 -21.86
CA VAL A 245 25.32 -10.74 -22.44
C VAL A 245 24.63 -11.64 -21.42
N HIS A 246 23.52 -12.25 -21.84
CA HIS A 246 22.82 -13.21 -20.99
C HIS A 246 23.69 -14.46 -20.80
N PRO A 247 23.83 -15.04 -19.59
CA PRO A 247 24.75 -16.16 -19.35
C PRO A 247 24.49 -17.38 -20.23
N LEU A 248 23.24 -17.59 -20.65
CA LEU A 248 22.86 -18.69 -21.54
C LEU A 248 23.25 -18.46 -23.01
N GLU A 249 23.62 -17.24 -23.43
CA GLU A 249 24.11 -17.00 -24.81
C GLU A 249 25.43 -17.73 -25.10
N ASN A 250 26.21 -18.04 -24.05
CA ASN A 250 27.47 -18.76 -24.16
C ASN A 250 27.30 -20.29 -24.15
N LEU A 251 26.06 -20.78 -24.02
CA LEU A 251 25.76 -22.21 -23.97
C LEU A 251 25.02 -22.60 -25.25
N SER A 252 25.37 -23.74 -25.80
CA SER A 252 24.67 -24.33 -26.94
C SER A 252 23.40 -25.03 -26.48
N VAL A 253 22.40 -25.16 -27.36
CA VAL A 253 21.19 -25.95 -27.06
C VAL A 253 21.55 -27.39 -26.63
N MET A 254 22.63 -27.94 -27.20
CA MET A 254 23.11 -29.29 -26.88
C MET A 254 23.66 -29.44 -25.46
N ASP A 255 23.98 -28.33 -24.78
CA ASP A 255 24.37 -28.35 -23.37
C ASP A 255 23.18 -28.59 -22.43
N PHE A 256 21.95 -28.43 -22.94
CA PHE A 256 20.70 -28.66 -22.20
C PHE A 256 19.96 -29.93 -22.62
N VAL A 257 20.42 -30.62 -23.66
CA VAL A 257 19.83 -31.89 -24.10
C VAL A 257 20.38 -33.01 -23.22
N GLU A 258 19.48 -33.78 -22.61
CA GLU A 258 19.84 -35.00 -21.89
C GLU A 258 20.52 -35.99 -22.86
N LYS A 259 21.79 -36.31 -22.58
CA LYS A 259 22.60 -37.16 -23.45
C LYS A 259 22.25 -38.65 -23.31
N ASP A 260 21.65 -39.04 -22.18
CA ASP A 260 21.37 -40.43 -21.80
C ASP A 260 19.89 -40.64 -21.45
N ILE A 261 18.99 -40.44 -22.42
CA ILE A 261 17.53 -40.64 -22.25
C ILE A 261 17.14 -42.14 -22.27
N ALA A 262 18.07 -43.03 -22.63
CA ALA A 262 17.79 -44.46 -22.68
C ALA A 262 17.74 -45.05 -21.26
N ASP A 263 16.56 -45.51 -20.85
CA ASP A 263 16.29 -46.37 -19.68
C ASP A 263 16.45 -45.75 -18.27
N ILE A 264 16.16 -44.45 -18.08
CA ILE A 264 16.05 -43.88 -16.72
C ILE A 264 14.71 -44.26 -16.08
N GLN A 265 14.75 -45.08 -15.03
CA GLN A 265 13.57 -45.40 -14.22
C GLN A 265 13.25 -44.24 -13.26
N PRO A 266 12.00 -43.72 -13.22
CA PRO A 266 11.63 -42.66 -12.30
C PRO A 266 11.82 -43.05 -10.83
N ILE A 267 12.65 -42.29 -10.12
CA ILE A 267 12.82 -42.44 -8.67
C ILE A 267 11.69 -41.68 -7.97
N LYS A 268 10.87 -42.41 -7.19
CA LYS A 268 9.81 -41.80 -6.39
C LYS A 268 10.41 -40.96 -5.26
N PRO A 269 9.81 -39.81 -4.92
CA PRO A 269 10.23 -39.04 -3.77
C PRO A 269 10.03 -39.83 -2.48
N PRO A 270 10.87 -39.62 -1.45
CA PRO A 270 10.65 -40.14 -0.10
C PRO A 270 9.35 -39.60 0.50
N SER A 271 8.84 -40.26 1.55
CA SER A 271 7.66 -39.77 2.26
C SER A 271 8.00 -38.51 3.04
N MET A 272 7.03 -37.60 3.22
CA MET A 272 7.24 -36.32 3.91
C MET A 272 7.83 -36.48 5.33
N GLU A 273 7.50 -37.55 6.04
CA GLU A 273 8.00 -37.83 7.39
C GLU A 273 9.48 -38.24 7.41
N SER A 274 9.96 -38.81 6.30
CA SER A 274 11.34 -39.30 6.16
C SER A 274 12.26 -38.28 5.50
N THR A 275 11.71 -37.32 4.76
CA THR A 275 12.49 -36.29 4.07
C THR A 275 12.98 -35.25 5.07
N LEU A 276 14.28 -34.96 5.05
CA LEU A 276 14.85 -33.91 5.87
C LEU A 276 14.40 -32.55 5.33
N PHE A 277 13.96 -31.67 6.22
CA PHE A 277 13.55 -30.32 5.88
C PHE A 277 14.42 -29.29 6.60
N LYS A 278 14.83 -28.24 5.87
CA LYS A 278 15.54 -27.09 6.46
C LYS A 278 15.01 -25.76 5.96
N LEU A 279 14.58 -24.92 6.89
CA LEU A 279 14.37 -23.50 6.66
C LEU A 279 15.72 -22.77 6.70
N VAL A 280 16.03 -22.01 5.66
CA VAL A 280 17.32 -21.32 5.45
C VAL A 280 17.10 -19.82 5.58
N GLU A 281 17.44 -19.28 6.76
CA GLU A 281 17.27 -17.86 7.10
C GLU A 281 18.60 -17.15 7.36
N GLU A 282 19.68 -17.90 7.61
CA GLU A 282 20.99 -17.37 7.95
C GLU A 282 22.02 -17.66 6.86
N VAL A 283 23.00 -16.76 6.72
CA VAL A 283 24.05 -16.88 5.69
C VAL A 283 24.87 -18.18 5.84
N LYS A 284 25.04 -18.67 7.07
CA LYS A 284 25.70 -19.96 7.32
C LYS A 284 24.92 -21.11 6.69
N ASP A 285 23.61 -21.13 6.87
CA ASP A 285 22.74 -22.17 6.33
C ASP A 285 22.71 -22.13 4.81
N LEU A 286 22.75 -20.93 4.22
CA LEU A 286 22.84 -20.75 2.77
C LEU A 286 24.17 -21.28 2.20
N LYS A 287 25.28 -21.13 2.93
CA LYS A 287 26.58 -21.73 2.55
C LYS A 287 26.54 -23.26 2.61
N ASP A 288 25.93 -23.81 3.65
CA ASP A 288 25.77 -25.25 3.82
C ASP A 288 24.89 -25.82 2.69
N LEU A 289 23.79 -25.14 2.36
CA LEU A 289 22.94 -25.47 1.20
C LEU A 289 23.76 -25.45 -0.09
N ALA A 290 24.52 -24.39 -0.37
CA ALA A 290 25.37 -24.31 -1.55
C ALA A 290 26.39 -25.47 -1.62
N ALA A 291 26.93 -25.90 -0.47
CA ALA A 291 27.83 -27.06 -0.41
C ALA A 291 27.12 -28.38 -0.72
N LYS A 292 25.90 -28.58 -0.21
CA LYS A 292 25.07 -29.75 -0.56
C LYS A 292 24.75 -29.78 -2.04
N LEU A 293 24.32 -28.65 -2.61
CA LEU A 293 23.99 -28.58 -4.05
C LEU A 293 25.21 -28.79 -4.95
N ARG A 294 26.42 -28.45 -4.49
CA ARG A 294 27.65 -28.81 -5.20
C ARG A 294 27.87 -30.33 -5.28
N GLY A 295 27.41 -31.09 -4.29
CA GLY A 295 27.58 -32.54 -4.21
C GLY A 295 26.54 -33.37 -4.97
N VAL A 296 25.45 -32.76 -5.45
CA VAL A 296 24.38 -33.46 -6.19
C VAL A 296 24.47 -33.20 -7.70
N GLU A 297 23.99 -34.15 -8.50
CA GLU A 297 23.91 -34.03 -9.96
C GLU A 297 22.68 -33.25 -10.41
N GLU A 298 21.60 -33.29 -9.61
CA GLU A 298 20.33 -32.64 -9.93
C GLU A 298 19.61 -32.15 -8.68
N PHE A 299 18.84 -31.08 -8.85
CA PHE A 299 17.94 -30.54 -7.83
C PHE A 299 16.79 -29.79 -8.50
N ALA A 300 15.62 -29.82 -7.85
CA ALA A 300 14.45 -29.06 -8.29
C ALA A 300 14.44 -27.69 -7.62
N VAL A 301 13.94 -26.68 -8.33
CA VAL A 301 13.85 -25.30 -7.82
C VAL A 301 12.49 -24.71 -8.13
N ASP A 302 11.86 -24.09 -7.14
CA ASP A 302 10.64 -23.29 -7.32
C ASP A 302 10.77 -21.94 -6.59
N LEU A 303 9.95 -20.97 -6.97
CA LEU A 303 9.98 -19.61 -6.43
C LEU A 303 8.57 -19.11 -6.12
N GLU A 304 8.42 -18.49 -4.95
CA GLU A 304 7.22 -17.71 -4.62
C GLU A 304 7.44 -16.24 -4.91
N HIS A 305 6.46 -15.62 -5.57
CA HIS A 305 6.55 -14.24 -6.03
C HIS A 305 5.40 -13.39 -5.50
N ASN A 306 5.71 -12.18 -5.02
CA ASN A 306 4.72 -11.18 -4.64
C ASN A 306 4.91 -9.88 -5.44
N GLN A 307 3.86 -9.52 -6.19
CA GLN A 307 3.78 -8.27 -6.96
C GLN A 307 2.79 -7.25 -6.40
N TYR A 308 1.98 -7.63 -5.40
CA TYR A 308 0.91 -6.75 -4.92
C TYR A 308 1.42 -5.49 -4.21
N ARG A 309 2.53 -5.59 -3.45
CA ARG A 309 3.15 -4.44 -2.76
C ARG A 309 4.56 -4.12 -3.26
N SER A 310 4.84 -4.43 -4.54
CA SER A 310 6.12 -4.14 -5.20
C SER A 310 5.90 -3.94 -6.70
N PHE A 311 6.31 -2.79 -7.24
CA PHE A 311 6.15 -2.45 -8.66
C PHE A 311 6.79 -3.48 -9.61
N GLN A 312 8.06 -3.85 -9.37
CA GLN A 312 8.76 -4.89 -10.15
C GLN A 312 8.51 -6.32 -9.62
N GLY A 313 7.71 -6.45 -8.56
CA GLY A 313 7.60 -7.71 -7.83
C GLY A 313 8.83 -8.05 -6.98
N LEU A 314 8.70 -9.07 -6.14
CA LEU A 314 9.76 -9.61 -5.29
C LEU A 314 9.62 -11.12 -5.17
N THR A 315 10.73 -11.84 -5.32
CA THR A 315 10.82 -13.24 -4.89
C THR A 315 10.84 -13.29 -3.37
N CYS A 316 9.88 -13.98 -2.77
CA CYS A 316 9.67 -14.05 -1.34
C CYS A 316 10.25 -15.33 -0.71
N LEU A 317 10.13 -16.45 -1.41
CA LEU A 317 10.66 -17.74 -1.01
C LEU A 317 11.28 -18.43 -2.23
N MET A 318 12.26 -19.27 -1.95
CA MET A 318 12.82 -20.20 -2.93
C MET A 318 12.83 -21.59 -2.32
N GLN A 319 12.21 -22.54 -3.01
CA GLN A 319 12.16 -23.93 -2.63
C GLN A 319 13.21 -24.68 -3.43
N ILE A 320 14.00 -25.51 -2.75
CA ILE A 320 14.97 -26.37 -3.41
C ILE A 320 14.82 -27.78 -2.86
N SER A 321 14.68 -28.75 -3.75
CA SER A 321 14.63 -30.17 -3.39
C SER A 321 15.78 -30.92 -4.03
N THR A 322 16.49 -31.69 -3.20
CA THR A 322 17.41 -32.73 -3.64
C THR A 322 16.72 -34.08 -3.60
N ARG A 323 17.42 -35.17 -3.94
CA ARG A 323 16.84 -36.52 -3.83
C ARG A 323 16.51 -36.94 -2.40
N THR A 324 17.08 -36.27 -1.39
CA THR A 324 16.99 -36.71 0.02
C THR A 324 16.55 -35.61 1.00
N GLU A 325 16.59 -34.34 0.60
CA GLU A 325 16.31 -33.21 1.48
C GLU A 325 15.63 -32.05 0.75
N ASP A 326 14.75 -31.35 1.48
CA ASP A 326 14.01 -30.17 1.04
C ASP A 326 14.45 -28.92 1.81
N PHE A 327 14.53 -27.81 1.10
CA PHE A 327 14.94 -26.51 1.62
C PHE A 327 13.90 -25.46 1.26
N ILE A 328 13.58 -24.62 2.23
CA ILE A 328 12.89 -23.35 1.99
C ILE A 328 13.86 -22.23 2.35
N VAL A 329 14.16 -21.37 1.39
CA VAL A 329 15.08 -20.26 1.55
C VAL A 329 14.28 -18.97 1.66
N ASP A 330 14.50 -18.22 2.74
CA ASP A 330 13.97 -16.86 2.90
C ASP A 330 14.76 -15.90 2.01
N THR A 331 14.23 -15.61 0.82
CA THR A 331 14.89 -14.74 -0.15
C THR A 331 14.73 -13.25 0.16
N LEU A 332 13.88 -12.88 1.12
CA LEU A 332 13.75 -11.50 1.59
C LEU A 332 14.89 -11.17 2.55
N LYS A 333 15.08 -12.01 3.58
CA LYS A 333 16.15 -11.84 4.56
C LYS A 333 17.54 -12.08 3.96
N LEU A 334 17.66 -13.04 3.03
CA LEU A 334 18.93 -13.39 2.38
C LEU A 334 19.14 -12.72 1.02
N ARG A 335 18.36 -11.68 0.67
CA ARG A 335 18.27 -11.11 -0.69
C ARG A 335 19.60 -10.80 -1.38
N ILE A 336 20.55 -10.21 -0.64
CA ILE A 336 21.87 -9.83 -1.16
C ILE A 336 22.88 -10.99 -1.13
N HIS A 337 22.55 -12.10 -0.48
CA HIS A 337 23.42 -13.25 -0.27
C HIS A 337 23.11 -14.42 -1.21
N VAL A 338 21.84 -14.59 -1.64
CA VAL A 338 21.43 -15.69 -2.55
C VAL A 338 22.31 -15.73 -3.80
N GLY A 339 22.48 -14.59 -4.48
CA GLY A 339 23.32 -14.48 -5.68
C GLY A 339 24.76 -14.94 -5.45
N PRO A 340 25.53 -14.31 -4.54
CA PRO A 340 26.92 -14.68 -4.27
C PRO A 340 27.16 -16.15 -3.93
N TYR A 341 26.22 -16.83 -3.24
CA TYR A 341 26.44 -18.21 -2.78
C TYR A 341 25.88 -19.29 -3.71
N LEU A 342 24.75 -19.04 -4.38
CA LEU A 342 24.10 -20.06 -5.23
C LEU A 342 24.47 -19.94 -6.70
N ARG A 343 24.96 -18.77 -7.16
CA ARG A 343 25.23 -18.50 -8.58
C ARG A 343 26.09 -19.56 -9.26
N GLU A 344 27.18 -19.99 -8.63
CA GLU A 344 28.11 -20.94 -9.26
C GLU A 344 27.46 -22.31 -9.47
N VAL A 345 26.61 -22.75 -8.55
CA VAL A 345 25.84 -24.00 -8.70
C VAL A 345 24.79 -23.86 -9.80
N PHE A 346 24.07 -22.73 -9.84
CA PHE A 346 23.02 -22.50 -10.84
C PHE A 346 23.58 -22.30 -12.27
N LYS A 347 24.81 -21.79 -12.38
CA LYS A 347 25.52 -21.64 -13.65
C LYS A 347 26.15 -22.91 -14.17
N ASP A 348 26.38 -23.90 -13.31
CA ASP A 348 27.03 -25.15 -13.69
C ASP A 348 26.13 -25.93 -14.67
N PRO A 349 26.54 -26.11 -15.94
CA PRO A 349 25.74 -26.85 -16.92
C PRO A 349 25.73 -28.35 -16.65
N THR A 350 26.66 -28.88 -15.85
CA THR A 350 26.69 -30.30 -15.48
C THR A 350 25.65 -30.66 -14.43
N LYS A 351 25.08 -29.64 -13.76
CA LYS A 351 24.00 -29.81 -12.80
C LYS A 351 22.66 -29.60 -13.47
N LYS A 352 21.76 -30.55 -13.32
CA LYS A 352 20.38 -30.41 -13.78
C LYS A 352 19.58 -29.61 -12.75
N LYS A 353 19.01 -28.49 -13.21
CA LYS A 353 18.07 -27.67 -12.43
C LYS A 353 16.69 -27.96 -13.01
N VAL A 354 15.84 -28.63 -12.24
CA VAL A 354 14.50 -29.06 -12.66
C VAL A 354 13.47 -28.00 -12.27
#